data_AF-A0A2M7TR93-F1
#
_entry.id   AF-A0A2M7TR93-F1
#
_cell.length_a   1.000
_cell.length_b   1.000
_cell.length_c   1.000
_cell.angle_alpha   90.00
_cell.angle_beta   90.00
_cell.angle_gamma   90.00
#
_symmetry.space_group_name_H-M   'P 1'
#
loop_
_entity.id
_entity.type
_entity.pdbx_description
1 polymer ?
#
loop_
_entity_poly.entity_id
_entity_poly.type
_entity_poly.pdbx_seq_one_letter_code
_entity_poly.pdbx_strand_id
1 'polypeptide(L)'
;MKKIATILSLFLVLYFWSVSPILAQSKVIERAITNGVEAKTIVMLLLLPLLATLVSVMHYILGVSGYGIFVPTMIAVALSATGIAGGLILFGAILMISILSNLILKRLKLHFWPVRALGLVFISVGVFGLMVISTGLKMVDISNISIFPVLFMILLAEEFTRTQLVKSKKEAIKLTLGTLGLAILGAVLMGWQGVAEVVLRYPEAIIVVTVVINLMVGNYTGIRLTEIKRFRKAIRKK
;
A
#
# COMPACT_ATOMS: atom_id res chain seq x y z
N MET A 1 22.87 20.44 -15.10
CA MET A 1 24.20 19.99 -14.63
C MET A 1 24.33 19.99 -13.10
N LYS A 2 23.97 21.06 -12.37
CA LYS A 2 24.06 21.08 -10.88
C LYS A 2 23.32 19.93 -10.16
N LYS A 3 22.11 19.56 -10.59
CA LYS A 3 21.34 18.44 -9.98
C LYS A 3 22.00 17.05 -10.17
N ILE A 4 22.63 16.79 -11.31
CA ILE A 4 23.31 15.51 -11.58
C ILE A 4 24.58 15.42 -10.72
N ALA A 5 25.30 16.53 -10.52
CA ALA A 5 26.42 16.59 -9.60
C ALA A 5 26.00 16.35 -8.14
N THR A 6 24.85 16.88 -7.71
CA THR A 6 24.28 16.60 -6.38
C THR A 6 23.86 15.13 -6.23
N ILE A 7 23.30 14.52 -7.27
CA ILE A 7 22.93 13.10 -7.28
C ILE A 7 24.20 12.23 -7.25
N LEU A 8 25.23 12.54 -8.03
CA LEU A 8 26.51 11.84 -8.00
C LEU A 8 27.23 12.01 -6.67
N SER A 9 27.19 13.20 -6.05
CA SER A 9 27.77 13.42 -4.73
C SER A 9 27.00 12.68 -3.64
N LEU A 10 25.67 12.60 -3.73
CA LEU A 10 24.86 11.77 -2.82
C LEU A 10 25.18 10.29 -3.01
N PHE A 11 25.35 9.84 -4.26
CA PHE A 11 25.69 8.47 -4.60
C PHE A 11 27.10 8.11 -4.12
N LEU A 12 28.07 9.01 -4.26
CA LEU A 12 29.43 8.85 -3.75
C LEU A 12 29.47 8.87 -2.22
N VAL A 13 28.68 9.72 -1.55
CA VAL A 13 28.57 9.75 -0.09
C VAL A 13 27.87 8.49 0.44
N LEU A 14 26.79 8.04 -0.21
CA LEU A 14 26.10 6.80 0.14
C LEU A 14 26.95 5.56 -0.16
N TYR A 15 27.75 5.59 -1.23
CA TYR A 15 28.70 4.53 -1.58
C TYR A 15 29.86 4.48 -0.58
N PHE A 16 30.47 5.61 -0.23
CA PHE A 16 31.52 5.68 0.80
C PHE A 16 30.99 5.30 2.20
N TRP A 17 29.76 5.68 2.53
CA TRP A 17 29.09 5.27 3.77
C TRP A 17 28.57 3.82 3.71
N SER A 18 28.45 3.22 2.52
CA SER A 18 28.07 1.82 2.32
C SER A 18 29.25 0.87 2.44
N VAL A 19 30.43 1.21 1.91
CA VAL A 19 31.54 0.23 1.79
C VAL A 19 32.24 -0.06 3.14
N SER A 20 32.09 0.80 4.16
CA SER A 20 32.76 0.64 5.46
C SER A 20 31.91 -0.03 6.59
N PRO A 21 30.55 0.06 6.60
CA PRO A 21 29.70 -0.55 7.63
C PRO A 21 28.69 -1.60 7.13
N ILE A 22 28.87 -2.25 5.98
CA ILE A 22 28.08 -3.45 5.56
C ILE A 22 28.04 -4.53 6.67
N LEU A 23 29.07 -4.58 7.52
CA LEU A 23 29.14 -5.48 8.69
C LEU A 23 28.45 -4.94 9.95
N ALA A 24 28.08 -3.66 10.01
CA ALA A 24 27.56 -3.03 11.22
C ALA A 24 26.04 -3.17 11.37
N GLN A 25 25.27 -3.07 10.28
CA GLN A 25 23.80 -3.15 10.35
C GLN A 25 23.27 -4.59 10.34
N SER A 26 23.94 -5.52 9.66
CA SER A 26 23.65 -6.96 9.77
C SER A 26 23.79 -7.45 11.22
N LYS A 27 24.81 -6.97 11.94
CA LYS A 27 24.97 -7.20 13.39
C LYS A 27 23.86 -6.58 14.24
N VAL A 28 23.26 -5.46 13.82
CA VAL A 28 22.12 -4.85 14.53
C VAL A 28 20.86 -5.69 14.35
N ILE A 29 20.60 -6.21 13.14
CA ILE A 29 19.48 -7.13 12.89
C ILE A 29 19.67 -8.42 13.67
N GLU A 30 20.87 -9.01 13.62
CA GLU A 30 21.21 -10.20 14.40
C GLU A 30 20.98 -9.97 15.90
N ARG A 31 21.45 -8.83 16.43
CA ARG A 31 21.22 -8.44 17.82
C ARG A 31 19.73 -8.26 18.16
N ALA A 32 18.95 -7.68 17.25
CA ALA A 32 17.50 -7.54 17.44
C ALA A 32 16.80 -8.89 17.51
N ILE A 33 17.16 -9.83 16.64
CA ILE A 33 16.63 -11.20 16.65
C ILE A 33 17.01 -11.91 17.94
N THR A 34 18.27 -11.81 18.39
CA THR A 34 18.70 -12.42 19.66
C THR A 34 18.01 -11.82 20.88
N ASN A 35 17.55 -10.56 20.79
CA ASN A 35 16.77 -9.89 21.84
C ASN A 35 15.26 -10.21 21.78
N GLY A 36 14.84 -11.15 20.94
CA GLY A 36 13.45 -11.63 20.87
C GLY A 36 12.57 -10.91 19.84
N VAL A 37 13.13 -10.08 18.95
CA VAL A 37 12.35 -9.50 17.84
C VAL A 37 12.17 -10.53 16.73
N GLU A 38 10.93 -10.82 16.37
CA GLU A 38 10.65 -11.72 15.24
C GLU A 38 11.25 -11.17 13.93
N ALA A 39 12.02 -12.01 13.23
CA ALA A 39 12.61 -11.66 11.94
C ALA A 39 11.56 -11.22 10.91
N LYS A 40 10.36 -11.81 10.96
CA LYS A 40 9.22 -11.44 10.11
C LYS A 40 8.82 -9.97 10.29
N THR A 41 8.81 -9.48 11.54
CA THR A 41 8.48 -8.08 11.84
C THR A 41 9.53 -7.12 11.28
N ILE A 42 10.81 -7.49 11.40
CA ILE A 42 11.93 -6.72 10.82
C ILE A 42 11.81 -6.66 9.29
N VAL A 43 11.54 -7.80 8.64
CA VAL A 43 11.33 -7.86 7.19
C VAL A 43 10.17 -6.98 6.77
N MET A 44 9.01 -7.08 7.44
CA MET A 44 7.85 -6.26 7.12
C MET A 44 8.14 -4.77 7.22
N LEU A 45 8.87 -4.35 8.25
CA LEU A 45 9.26 -2.95 8.45
C LEU A 45 10.23 -2.45 7.36
N LEU A 46 11.25 -3.24 7.03
CA LEU A 46 12.23 -2.90 6.00
C LEU A 46 11.68 -2.99 4.57
N LEU A 47 10.57 -3.70 4.37
CA LEU A 47 9.87 -3.75 3.09
C LEU A 47 8.99 -2.51 2.83
N LEU A 48 8.59 -1.74 3.86
CA LEU A 48 7.72 -0.58 3.67
C LEU A 48 8.28 0.45 2.67
N PRO A 49 9.57 0.87 2.74
CA PRO A 49 10.15 1.78 1.75
C PRO A 49 10.17 1.16 0.34
N LEU A 50 10.39 -0.15 0.24
CA LEU A 50 10.39 -0.87 -1.04
C LEU A 50 9.00 -0.89 -1.67
N LEU A 51 7.95 -1.11 -0.86
CA LEU A 51 6.55 -1.02 -1.30
C LEU A 51 6.19 0.39 -1.75
N ALA A 52 6.58 1.42 -0.99
CA ALA A 52 6.36 2.80 -1.39
C ALA A 52 7.05 3.13 -2.73
N THR A 53 8.26 2.60 -2.92
CA THR A 53 9.02 2.71 -4.18
C THR A 53 8.29 2.01 -5.33
N LEU A 54 7.81 0.78 -5.11
CA LEU A 54 7.01 0.04 -6.08
C LEU A 54 5.79 0.86 -6.49
N VAL A 55 5.01 1.37 -5.52
CA VAL A 55 3.83 2.20 -5.78
C VAL A 55 4.19 3.45 -6.58
N SER A 56 5.29 4.14 -6.22
CA SER A 56 5.80 5.31 -6.94
C SER A 56 6.13 4.98 -8.41
N VAL A 57 6.87 3.90 -8.65
CA VAL A 57 7.21 3.41 -9.99
C VAL A 57 5.97 3.10 -10.81
N MET A 58 5.01 2.36 -10.23
CA MET A 58 3.75 2.02 -10.92
C MET A 58 2.93 3.28 -11.23
N HIS A 59 2.96 4.29 -10.35
CA HIS A 59 2.24 5.54 -10.55
C HIS A 59 2.83 6.40 -11.68
N TYR A 60 4.14 6.67 -11.63
CA TYR A 60 4.79 7.58 -12.57
C TYR A 60 5.13 6.92 -13.91
N ILE A 61 5.60 5.67 -13.90
CA ILE A 61 6.05 5.00 -15.12
C ILE A 61 4.88 4.32 -15.83
N LEU A 62 4.09 3.50 -15.12
CA LEU A 62 2.95 2.81 -15.74
C LEU A 62 1.71 3.71 -15.85
N GLY A 63 1.51 4.66 -14.92
CA GLY A 63 0.30 5.49 -14.87
C GLY A 63 -0.85 4.86 -14.09
N VAL A 64 -0.57 3.89 -13.21
CA VAL A 64 -1.59 3.31 -12.33
C VAL A 64 -2.01 4.36 -11.29
N SER A 65 -3.31 4.61 -11.19
CA SER A 65 -3.86 5.62 -10.28
C SER A 65 -4.52 4.95 -9.08
N GLY A 66 -4.17 5.37 -7.87
CA GLY A 66 -4.74 4.89 -6.62
C GLY A 66 -4.82 6.00 -5.56
N TYR A 67 -5.19 5.65 -4.33
CA TYR A 67 -5.34 6.58 -3.22
C TYR A 67 -3.99 6.96 -2.59
N GLY A 68 -3.22 7.77 -3.31
CA GLY A 68 -1.88 8.19 -2.89
C GLY A 68 -0.92 7.00 -2.73
N ILE A 69 0.20 7.22 -2.05
CA ILE A 69 1.23 6.19 -1.84
C ILE A 69 0.94 5.37 -0.57
N PHE A 70 0.42 6.03 0.47
CA PHE A 70 0.22 5.42 1.78
C PHE A 70 -0.85 4.31 1.76
N VAL A 71 -2.03 4.58 1.20
CA VAL A 71 -3.14 3.63 1.20
C VAL A 71 -2.78 2.29 0.53
N PRO A 72 -2.31 2.23 -0.73
CA PRO A 72 -1.94 0.93 -1.33
C PRO A 72 -0.83 0.21 -0.55
N THR A 73 0.10 0.95 0.06
CA THR A 73 1.19 0.37 0.88
C THR A 73 0.64 -0.28 2.15
N MET A 74 -0.23 0.40 2.89
CA MET A 74 -0.82 -0.17 4.11
C MET A 74 -1.81 -1.30 3.81
N ILE A 75 -2.55 -1.22 2.70
CA ILE A 75 -3.41 -2.31 2.25
C ILE A 75 -2.56 -3.53 1.84
N ALA A 76 -1.37 -3.35 1.26
CA ALA A 76 -0.47 -4.47 0.99
C ALA A 76 -0.07 -5.21 2.26
N VAL A 77 0.28 -4.47 3.32
CA VAL A 77 0.58 -5.03 4.64
C VAL A 77 -0.65 -5.74 5.22
N ALA A 78 -1.83 -5.13 5.10
CA ALA A 78 -3.09 -5.73 5.55
C ALA A 78 -3.39 -7.06 4.82
N LEU A 79 -3.22 -7.09 3.50
CA LEU A 79 -3.40 -8.30 2.68
C LEU A 79 -2.33 -9.36 2.96
N SER A 80 -1.10 -8.96 3.29
CA SER A 80 -0.05 -9.88 3.72
C SER A 80 -0.39 -10.54 5.06
N ALA A 81 -0.98 -9.80 5.99
CA ALA A 81 -1.39 -10.31 7.30
C ALA A 81 -2.66 -11.17 7.26
N THR A 82 -3.63 -10.83 6.41
CA THR A 82 -4.94 -11.51 6.32
C THR A 82 -5.02 -12.58 5.24
N GLY A 83 -3.99 -12.67 4.39
CA GLY A 83 -4.06 -13.36 3.12
C GLY A 83 -4.86 -12.58 2.08
N ILE A 84 -4.47 -12.71 0.81
CA ILE A 84 -5.05 -11.92 -0.28
C ILE A 84 -6.56 -12.18 -0.40
N ALA A 85 -6.98 -13.44 -0.40
CA ALA A 85 -8.40 -13.80 -0.52
C ALA A 85 -9.23 -13.31 0.69
N GLY A 86 -8.76 -13.58 1.92
CA GLY A 86 -9.44 -13.17 3.15
C GLY A 86 -9.56 -11.65 3.26
N GLY A 87 -8.48 -10.93 2.98
CA GLY A 87 -8.47 -9.47 3.00
C GLY A 87 -9.36 -8.84 1.93
N LEU A 88 -9.43 -9.42 0.72
CA LEU A 88 -10.36 -8.93 -0.33
C LEU A 88 -11.83 -9.17 0.02
N ILE A 89 -12.16 -10.34 0.60
CA ILE A 89 -13.51 -10.63 1.09
C ILE A 89 -13.89 -9.65 2.19
N LEU A 90 -13.00 -9.45 3.17
CA LEU A 90 -13.21 -8.52 4.28
C LEU A 90 -13.39 -7.08 3.77
N PHE A 91 -12.55 -6.62 2.84
CA PHE A 91 -12.69 -5.31 2.22
C PHE A 91 -14.04 -5.18 1.50
N GLY A 92 -14.44 -6.18 0.73
CA GLY A 92 -15.73 -6.19 0.04
C GLY A 92 -16.91 -6.05 1.01
N ALA A 93 -16.86 -6.75 2.14
CA ALA A 93 -17.89 -6.68 3.17
C ALA A 93 -17.93 -5.28 3.84
N ILE A 94 -16.77 -4.73 4.22
CA ILE A 94 -16.66 -3.38 4.80
C ILE A 94 -17.18 -2.33 3.81
N LEU A 95 -16.80 -2.43 2.53
CA LEU A 95 -17.23 -1.53 1.48
C LEU A 95 -18.75 -1.59 1.29
N MET A 96 -19.34 -2.78 1.32
CA MET A 96 -20.78 -2.98 1.23
C MET A 96 -21.52 -2.31 2.40
N ILE A 97 -21.06 -2.53 3.63
CA ILE A 97 -21.60 -1.89 4.84
C ILE A 97 -21.50 -0.37 4.73
N SER A 98 -20.34 0.15 4.29
CA SER A 98 -20.10 1.59 4.09
C SER A 98 -21.04 2.22 3.05
N ILE A 99 -21.32 1.52 1.95
CA ILE A 99 -22.28 1.99 0.94
C ILE A 99 -23.70 2.00 1.50
N LEU A 100 -24.12 0.93 2.19
CA LEU A 100 -25.45 0.82 2.79
C LEU A 100 -25.68 1.88 3.88
N SER A 101 -24.71 2.08 4.75
CA SER A 101 -24.78 3.11 5.80
C SER A 101 -24.93 4.51 5.19
N ASN A 102 -24.17 4.82 4.13
CA ASN A 102 -24.28 6.09 3.43
C ASN A 102 -25.65 6.28 2.76
N LEU A 103 -26.29 5.22 2.25
CA LEU A 103 -27.65 5.30 1.69
C LEU A 103 -28.69 5.67 2.76
N ILE A 104 -28.56 5.10 3.96
CA ILE A 104 -29.45 5.39 5.10
C ILE A 104 -29.21 6.81 5.61
N LEU A 105 -27.95 7.16 5.89
CA LEU A 105 -27.57 8.43 6.50
C LEU A 105 -27.83 9.65 5.59
N LYS A 106 -27.81 9.47 4.26
CA LYS A 106 -28.18 10.53 3.31
C LYS A 106 -29.58 11.08 3.52
N ARG A 107 -30.52 10.29 4.06
CA ARG A 107 -31.89 10.76 4.31
C ARG A 107 -32.00 11.71 5.51
N LEU A 108 -31.01 11.69 6.40
CA LEU A 108 -31.02 12.45 7.65
C LEU A 108 -30.56 13.91 7.49
N LYS A 109 -30.03 14.29 6.31
CA LYS A 109 -29.55 15.67 6.01
C LYS A 109 -28.60 16.25 7.07
N LEU A 110 -27.74 15.41 7.64
CA LEU A 110 -26.76 15.80 8.65
C LEU A 110 -25.51 16.44 8.02
N HIS A 111 -24.75 17.18 8.85
CA HIS A 111 -23.45 17.74 8.45
C HIS A 111 -22.43 16.63 8.14
N PHE A 112 -21.43 16.96 7.31
CA PHE A 112 -20.44 15.99 6.82
C PHE A 112 -19.75 15.18 7.93
N TRP A 113 -19.20 15.85 8.95
CA TRP A 113 -18.46 15.20 10.03
C TRP A 113 -19.32 14.23 10.87
N PRO A 114 -20.54 14.62 11.34
CA PRO A 114 -21.48 13.68 11.96
C PRO A 114 -21.86 12.48 11.07
N VAL A 115 -22.10 12.69 9.77
CA VAL A 115 -22.42 11.59 8.84
C VAL A 115 -21.27 10.58 8.79
N ARG A 116 -20.01 11.05 8.76
CA ARG A 116 -18.85 10.15 8.73
C ARG A 116 -18.65 9.40 10.05
N ALA A 117 -18.82 10.08 11.18
CA ALA A 117 -18.76 9.43 12.49
C ALA A 117 -19.82 8.34 12.63
N LEU A 118 -21.07 8.61 12.23
CA LEU A 118 -22.14 7.59 12.22
C LEU A 118 -21.83 6.46 11.22
N GLY A 119 -21.27 6.78 10.06
CA GLY A 119 -20.81 5.78 9.09
C GLY A 119 -19.81 4.79 9.70
N LEU A 120 -18.85 5.29 10.49
CA LEU A 120 -17.90 4.46 11.22
C LEU A 120 -18.58 3.59 12.27
N VAL A 121 -19.64 4.07 12.95
CA VAL A 121 -20.43 3.23 13.87
C VAL A 121 -21.03 2.03 13.13
N PHE A 122 -21.67 2.26 11.97
CA PHE A 122 -22.23 1.17 11.16
C PHE A 122 -21.15 0.16 10.72
N ILE A 123 -19.99 0.66 10.30
CA ILE A 123 -18.88 -0.20 9.90
C ILE A 123 -18.35 -1.01 11.08
N SER A 124 -18.11 -0.38 12.24
CA SER A 124 -17.62 -1.07 13.44
C SER A 124 -18.59 -2.15 13.92
N VAL A 125 -19.89 -1.85 14.01
CA VAL A 125 -20.92 -2.84 14.38
C VAL A 125 -21.02 -3.94 13.33
N GLY A 126 -20.96 -3.60 12.04
CA GLY A 126 -21.01 -4.57 10.96
C GLY A 126 -19.80 -5.51 10.94
N VAL A 127 -18.59 -4.99 11.14
CA VAL A 127 -17.37 -5.81 11.24
C VAL A 127 -17.40 -6.68 12.49
N PHE A 128 -17.85 -6.16 13.63
CA PHE A 128 -18.05 -6.96 14.83
C PHE A 128 -19.03 -8.12 14.59
N GLY A 129 -20.15 -7.85 13.92
CA GLY A 129 -21.10 -8.88 13.51
C GLY A 129 -20.48 -9.93 12.57
N LEU A 130 -19.67 -9.50 11.60
CA LEU A 130 -18.93 -10.41 10.71
C LEU A 130 -17.95 -11.29 11.48
N MET A 131 -17.24 -10.73 12.46
CA MET A 131 -16.32 -11.49 13.32
C MET A 131 -17.07 -12.57 14.10
N VAL A 132 -18.18 -12.22 14.74
CA VAL A 132 -19.03 -13.18 15.47
C VAL A 132 -19.53 -14.29 14.54
N ILE A 133 -20.07 -13.94 13.37
CA ILE A 133 -20.59 -14.92 12.40
C ILE A 133 -19.46 -15.82 11.88
N SER A 134 -18.26 -15.27 11.66
CA SER A 134 -17.12 -16.02 11.13
C SER A 134 -16.67 -17.15 12.07
N THR A 135 -16.86 -17.02 13.39
CA THR A 135 -16.53 -18.10 14.34
C THR A 135 -17.32 -19.39 14.08
N GLY A 136 -18.52 -19.28 13.48
CA GLY A 136 -19.34 -20.44 13.10
C GLY A 136 -19.03 -20.99 11.71
N LEU A 137 -18.35 -20.23 10.85
CA LEU A 137 -18.06 -20.57 9.46
C LEU A 137 -16.61 -21.08 9.32
N LYS A 138 -16.43 -22.40 9.32
CA LYS A 138 -15.10 -23.06 9.21
C LYS A 138 -14.32 -22.74 7.92
N MET A 139 -14.92 -22.08 6.93
CA MET A 139 -14.32 -21.87 5.61
C MET A 139 -13.42 -20.63 5.52
N VAL A 140 -13.64 -19.59 6.35
CA VAL A 140 -12.81 -18.38 6.37
C VAL A 140 -12.75 -17.86 7.80
N ASP A 141 -11.62 -18.11 8.47
CA ASP A 141 -11.42 -17.62 9.84
C ASP A 141 -11.03 -16.14 9.83
N ILE A 142 -12.04 -15.28 9.91
CA ILE A 142 -11.90 -13.82 10.04
C ILE A 142 -11.68 -13.44 11.53
N SER A 143 -11.90 -14.38 12.47
CA SER A 143 -11.92 -14.10 13.90
C SER A 143 -10.54 -13.84 14.51
N ASN A 144 -9.48 -14.39 13.90
CA ASN A 144 -8.08 -14.19 14.31
C ASN A 144 -7.39 -13.02 13.58
N ILE A 145 -8.13 -12.20 12.84
CA ILE A 145 -7.56 -11.05 12.14
C ILE A 145 -7.28 -9.91 13.14
N SER A 146 -6.04 -9.44 13.17
CA SER A 146 -5.67 -8.24 13.94
C SER A 146 -6.51 -7.03 13.51
N ILE A 147 -6.77 -6.12 14.46
CA ILE A 147 -7.50 -4.88 14.19
C ILE A 147 -6.81 -3.99 13.13
N PHE A 148 -5.49 -4.09 12.96
CA PHE A 148 -4.74 -3.24 12.03
C PHE A 148 -5.17 -3.42 10.56
N PRO A 149 -5.20 -4.64 9.99
CA PRO A 149 -5.79 -4.87 8.66
C PRO A 149 -7.19 -4.30 8.49
N VAL A 150 -8.06 -4.49 9.50
CA VAL A 150 -9.43 -3.97 9.48
C VAL A 150 -9.42 -2.46 9.35
N LEU A 151 -8.63 -1.74 10.16
CA LEU A 151 -8.53 -0.28 10.12
C LEU A 151 -8.10 0.24 8.73
N PHE A 152 -7.13 -0.43 8.09
CA PHE A 152 -6.72 -0.04 6.73
C PHE A 152 -7.82 -0.31 5.70
N MET A 153 -8.55 -1.43 5.79
CA MET A 153 -9.69 -1.69 4.90
C MET A 153 -10.81 -0.66 5.08
N ILE A 154 -11.09 -0.24 6.32
CA ILE A 154 -12.03 0.84 6.63
C ILE A 154 -11.55 2.16 6.01
N LEU A 155 -10.26 2.49 6.15
CA LEU A 155 -9.66 3.67 5.52
C LEU A 155 -9.88 3.68 4.00
N LEU A 156 -9.66 2.55 3.33
CA LEU A 156 -9.88 2.43 1.89
C LEU A 156 -11.36 2.58 1.51
N ALA A 157 -12.28 2.03 2.31
CA ALA A 157 -13.71 2.20 2.10
C ALA A 157 -14.16 3.67 2.29
N GLU A 158 -13.56 4.38 3.25
CA GLU A 158 -13.83 5.79 3.48
C GLU A 158 -13.30 6.66 2.32
N GLU A 159 -12.10 6.39 1.80
CA GLU A 159 -11.57 7.05 0.61
C GLU A 159 -12.43 6.80 -0.63
N PHE A 160 -12.96 5.57 -0.79
CA PHE A 160 -13.92 5.25 -1.84
C PHE A 160 -15.17 6.12 -1.74
N THR A 161 -15.84 6.13 -0.57
CA THR A 161 -17.08 6.88 -0.41
C THR A 161 -16.85 8.38 -0.51
N ARG A 162 -15.73 8.90 0.01
CA ARG A 162 -15.32 10.31 -0.14
C ARG A 162 -15.13 10.67 -1.60
N THR A 163 -14.43 9.84 -2.36
CA THR A 163 -14.22 10.07 -3.80
C THR A 163 -15.51 9.99 -4.58
N GLN A 164 -16.41 9.08 -4.21
CA GLN A 164 -17.73 8.97 -4.83
C GLN A 164 -18.54 10.26 -4.64
N LEU A 165 -18.39 10.95 -3.50
CA LEU A 165 -19.05 12.23 -3.23
C LEU A 165 -18.38 13.42 -3.93
N VAL A 166 -17.04 13.48 -3.91
CA VAL A 166 -16.28 14.64 -4.44
C VAL A 166 -16.10 14.58 -5.96
N LYS A 167 -15.98 13.38 -6.52
CA LYS A 167 -15.74 13.15 -7.95
C LYS A 167 -16.90 12.40 -8.56
N SER A 168 -16.71 11.12 -8.92
CA SER A 168 -17.74 10.29 -9.52
C SER A 168 -17.58 8.83 -9.09
N LYS A 169 -18.66 8.06 -9.19
CA LYS A 169 -18.63 6.60 -8.97
C LYS A 169 -17.58 5.90 -9.83
N LYS A 170 -17.48 6.28 -11.11
CA LYS A 170 -16.50 5.71 -12.05
C LYS A 170 -15.07 5.95 -11.59
N GLU A 171 -14.77 7.17 -11.16
CA GLU A 171 -13.44 7.52 -10.67
C GLU A 171 -13.12 6.81 -9.34
N ALA A 172 -14.09 6.69 -8.43
CA ALA A 172 -13.92 5.94 -7.18
C ALA A 172 -13.59 4.46 -7.45
N ILE A 173 -14.35 3.81 -8.34
CA ILE A 173 -14.08 2.41 -8.73
C ILE A 173 -12.68 2.28 -9.34
N LYS A 174 -12.31 3.18 -10.25
CA LYS A 174 -11.00 3.17 -10.90
C LYS A 174 -9.86 3.30 -9.89
N LEU A 175 -9.95 4.24 -8.94
CA LEU A 175 -8.93 4.45 -7.91
C LEU A 175 -8.88 3.29 -6.91
N THR A 176 -10.01 2.73 -6.50
CA THR A 176 -10.04 1.54 -5.63
C THR A 176 -9.41 0.33 -6.31
N LEU A 177 -9.76 0.05 -7.57
CA LEU A 177 -9.16 -1.06 -8.31
C LEU A 177 -7.65 -0.86 -8.52
N GLY A 178 -7.20 0.35 -8.83
CA GLY A 178 -5.77 0.66 -8.91
C GLY A 178 -5.07 0.48 -7.56
N THR A 179 -5.69 0.91 -6.47
CA THR A 179 -5.16 0.76 -5.10
C THR A 179 -5.07 -0.72 -4.70
N LEU A 180 -6.12 -1.50 -4.95
CA LEU A 180 -6.13 -2.94 -4.69
C LEU A 180 -5.10 -3.67 -5.56
N GLY A 181 -5.00 -3.34 -6.85
CA GLY A 181 -4.00 -3.93 -7.74
C GLY A 181 -2.56 -3.68 -7.25
N LEU A 182 -2.26 -2.44 -6.86
CA LEU A 182 -0.96 -2.09 -6.27
C LEU A 182 -0.73 -2.83 -4.94
N ALA A 183 -1.75 -2.91 -4.10
CA ALA A 183 -1.66 -3.58 -2.81
C ALA A 183 -1.46 -5.10 -2.95
N ILE A 184 -2.13 -5.74 -3.91
CA ILE A 184 -1.96 -7.17 -4.21
C ILE A 184 -0.52 -7.43 -4.69
N LEU A 185 0.00 -6.62 -5.61
CA LEU A 185 1.39 -6.73 -6.06
C LEU A 185 2.37 -6.58 -4.88
N GLY A 186 2.12 -5.60 -4.01
CA GLY A 186 2.89 -5.41 -2.78
C GLY A 186 2.82 -6.62 -1.85
N ALA A 187 1.63 -7.18 -1.62
CA ALA A 187 1.43 -8.34 -0.75
C ALA A 187 2.11 -9.60 -1.30
N VAL A 188 2.07 -9.81 -2.62
CA VAL A 188 2.82 -10.89 -3.29
C VAL A 188 4.32 -10.70 -3.11
N LEU A 189 4.82 -9.47 -3.26
CA LEU A 189 6.23 -9.15 -3.04
C LEU A 189 6.66 -9.40 -1.58
N MET A 190 5.80 -9.09 -0.61
CA MET A 190 6.06 -9.39 0.82
C MET A 190 6.04 -10.90 1.12
N GLY A 191 5.23 -11.67 0.40
CA GLY A 191 5.15 -13.13 0.57
C GLY A 191 6.30 -13.89 -0.07
N TRP A 192 7.15 -13.24 -0.89
CA TRP A 192 8.20 -13.91 -1.63
C TRP A 192 9.45 -14.13 -0.75
N GLN A 193 9.77 -15.39 -0.48
CA GLN A 193 10.92 -15.80 0.36
C GLN A 193 12.25 -15.17 -0.09
N GLY A 194 12.52 -15.15 -1.40
CA GLY A 194 13.76 -14.56 -1.92
C GLY A 194 13.89 -13.07 -1.61
N VAL A 195 12.77 -12.33 -1.56
CA VAL A 195 12.78 -10.91 -1.17
C VAL A 195 13.10 -10.77 0.31
N ALA A 196 12.47 -11.59 1.16
CA ALA A 196 12.71 -11.58 2.61
C ALA A 196 14.18 -11.90 2.95
N GLU A 197 14.78 -12.89 2.29
CA GLU A 197 16.20 -13.25 2.47
C GLU A 197 17.14 -12.11 2.07
N VAL A 198 16.89 -11.47 0.92
CA VAL A 198 17.70 -10.34 0.46
C VAL A 198 17.60 -9.16 1.42
N VAL A 199 16.40 -8.87 1.93
CA VAL A 199 16.17 -7.78 2.88
C VAL A 199 16.88 -8.01 4.21
N LEU A 200 16.90 -9.24 4.71
CA LEU A 200 17.62 -9.58 5.95
C LEU A 200 19.14 -9.60 5.76
N ARG A 201 19.60 -10.06 4.58
CA ARG A 201 21.03 -10.18 4.30
C ARG A 201 21.69 -8.84 3.96
N TYR A 202 20.98 -7.97 3.25
CA TYR A 202 21.49 -6.69 2.74
C TYR A 202 20.50 -5.53 2.95
N PRO A 203 20.14 -5.22 4.20
CA PRO A 203 19.18 -4.15 4.51
C PRO A 203 19.63 -2.78 3.97
N GLU A 204 20.93 -2.49 4.00
CA GLU A 204 21.51 -1.25 3.48
C GLU A 204 21.36 -1.14 1.95
N ALA A 205 21.52 -2.25 1.23
CA ALA A 205 21.37 -2.26 -0.22
C ALA A 205 19.93 -1.90 -0.59
N ILE A 206 18.93 -2.40 0.16
CA ILE A 206 17.52 -2.04 -0.05
C ILE A 206 17.29 -0.54 0.16
N ILE A 207 17.84 0.05 1.22
CA ILE A 207 17.71 1.49 1.47
C ILE A 207 18.34 2.30 0.33
N VAL A 208 19.56 1.95 -0.08
CA VAL A 208 20.23 2.66 -1.18
C VAL A 208 19.45 2.52 -2.48
N VAL A 209 19.01 1.30 -2.83
CA VAL A 209 18.24 1.03 -4.06
C VAL A 209 16.92 1.80 -4.05
N THR A 210 16.18 1.80 -2.95
CA THR A 210 14.93 2.56 -2.85
C THR A 210 15.16 4.06 -2.99
N VAL A 211 16.19 4.63 -2.37
CA VAL A 211 16.54 6.05 -2.53
C VAL A 211 16.87 6.36 -3.99
N VAL A 212 17.74 5.57 -4.62
CA VAL A 212 18.16 5.77 -6.01
C VAL A 212 16.97 5.70 -6.97
N ILE A 213 16.14 4.66 -6.85
CA ILE A 213 14.94 4.52 -7.70
C ILE A 213 13.98 5.70 -7.49
N ASN A 214 13.71 6.11 -6.25
CA ASN A 214 12.81 7.24 -6.01
C ASN A 214 13.37 8.57 -6.55
N LEU A 215 14.69 8.78 -6.49
CA LEU A 215 15.33 9.94 -7.12
C LEU A 215 15.20 9.90 -8.66
N MET A 216 15.34 8.72 -9.28
CA MET A 216 15.14 8.56 -10.71
C MET A 216 13.67 8.80 -11.10
N VAL A 217 12.74 8.22 -10.36
CA VAL A 217 11.29 8.39 -10.58
C VAL A 217 10.84 9.83 -10.35
N GLY A 218 11.37 10.50 -9.33
CA GLY A 218 11.06 11.91 -9.04
C GLY A 218 11.51 12.89 -10.13
N ASN A 219 12.47 12.49 -10.98
CA ASN A 219 12.90 13.26 -12.15
C ASN A 219 12.33 12.70 -13.47
N TYR A 220 11.40 11.75 -13.43
CA TYR A 220 10.84 11.14 -14.63
C TYR A 220 9.91 12.13 -15.36
N THR A 221 10.36 12.65 -16.50
CA THR A 221 9.58 13.52 -17.40
C THR A 221 8.98 12.75 -18.59
N GLY A 222 9.08 11.43 -18.61
CA GLY A 222 8.60 10.59 -19.70
C GLY A 222 7.07 10.46 -19.76
N ILE A 223 6.56 10.02 -20.90
CA ILE A 223 5.13 9.72 -21.07
C ILE A 223 4.82 8.43 -20.29
N ARG A 224 3.66 8.39 -19.62
CA ARG A 224 3.20 7.18 -18.91
C ARG A 224 2.96 6.04 -19.92
N LEU A 225 3.37 4.82 -19.60
CA LEU A 225 3.24 3.66 -20.51
C LEU A 225 1.77 3.41 -20.92
N THR A 226 0.82 3.66 -20.02
CA THR A 226 -0.63 3.59 -20.32
C THR A 226 -1.09 4.64 -21.34
N GLU A 227 -0.41 5.78 -21.44
CA GLU A 227 -0.74 6.85 -22.38
C GLU A 227 -0.17 6.61 -23.77
N ILE A 228 0.88 5.78 -23.91
CA ILE A 228 1.47 5.42 -25.21
C ILE A 228 0.42 4.80 -26.14
N LYS A 229 -0.48 3.95 -25.62
CA LYS A 229 -1.57 3.36 -26.42
C LYS A 229 -2.58 4.42 -26.88
N ARG A 230 -2.84 5.45 -26.06
CA ARG A 230 -3.78 6.55 -26.38
C ARG A 230 -3.21 7.49 -27.44
N PHE A 231 -1.91 7.81 -27.36
CA PHE A 231 -1.25 8.75 -28.26
C PHE A 231 -0.59 8.11 -29.49
N ARG A 232 -0.71 6.79 -29.65
CA ARG A 232 -0.16 6.05 -30.80
C ARG A 232 -0.59 6.64 -32.17
N LYS A 233 -1.78 7.24 -32.26
CA LYS A 233 -2.27 7.89 -33.49
C LYS A 233 -1.67 9.28 -33.75
N ALA A 234 -1.28 10.01 -32.70
CA ALA A 234 -0.63 11.31 -32.82
C ALA A 234 0.88 11.19 -33.06
N ILE A 235 1.52 10.15 -32.49
CA ILE A 235 2.97 9.92 -32.57
C ILE A 235 3.40 9.35 -33.95
N ARG A 236 2.49 8.66 -34.66
CA ARG A 236 2.80 8.01 -35.96
C ARG A 236 2.65 8.92 -37.19
N LYS A 237 2.40 10.22 -37.02
CA LYS A 237 2.34 11.16 -38.15
C LYS A 237 3.66 11.92 -38.23
N LYS A 238 4.63 11.33 -38.92
CA LYS A 238 5.79 12.03 -39.48
C LYS A 238 5.96 11.56 -40.91
#